data_AF-A0A323UMI6-F1
#
_entry.id   AF-A0A323UMI6-F1
#
_cell.length_a   1.000
_cell.length_b   1.000
_cell.length_c   1.000
_cell.angle_alpha   90.00
_cell.angle_beta   90.00
_cell.angle_gamma   90.00
#
_symmetry.space_group_name_H-M   'P 1'
#
loop_
_entity.id
_entity.type
_entity.pdbx_description
1 polymer ?
#
loop_
_entity_poly.entity_id
_entity_poly.type
_entity_poly.pdbx_seq_one_letter_code
_entity_poly.pdbx_strand_id
1 'polypeptide(L)'
;MVKDSKPVQKKSQAPPRPGRQARPDDVRSARLILRAHPDLMKILTVRARAAGVSRSRYVERLLVAWLNADPRNPRMDAVGKILGGFGQARYAAMSTLSKAERWTRYSAAHAAIFGVPLPEAEFEDPSLWWDEAKKLVEGDDEDAGQDN
;
A
#
# COMPACT_ATOMS: atom_id res chain seq x y z
N MET A 1 8.58 -23.58 -61.63
CA MET A 1 9.11 -23.50 -60.26
C MET A 1 8.29 -22.45 -59.52
N VAL A 2 7.21 -22.87 -58.86
CA VAL A 2 6.19 -21.97 -58.28
C VAL A 2 6.57 -21.68 -56.83
N LYS A 3 6.69 -20.40 -56.45
CA LYS A 3 6.97 -19.97 -55.08
C LYS A 3 5.66 -19.88 -54.29
N ASP A 4 5.43 -20.84 -53.40
CA ASP A 4 4.37 -20.78 -52.40
C ASP A 4 4.64 -19.67 -51.38
N SER A 5 3.88 -18.58 -51.46
CA SER A 5 3.85 -17.53 -50.44
C SER A 5 2.73 -17.83 -49.44
N LYS A 6 3.07 -18.24 -48.23
CA LYS A 6 2.10 -18.40 -47.13
C LYS A 6 1.69 -17.02 -46.60
N PRO A 7 0.38 -16.71 -46.45
CA PRO A 7 -0.05 -15.44 -45.90
C PRO A 7 0.18 -15.39 -44.38
N VAL A 8 0.82 -14.32 -43.91
CA VAL A 8 1.00 -14.02 -42.49
C VAL A 8 -0.35 -13.59 -41.91
N GLN A 9 -0.95 -14.45 -41.09
CA GLN A 9 -2.16 -14.13 -40.34
C GLN A 9 -1.87 -13.02 -39.33
N LYS A 10 -2.46 -11.84 -39.54
CA LYS A 10 -2.48 -10.75 -38.56
C LYS A 10 -3.27 -11.22 -37.33
N LYS A 11 -2.58 -11.41 -36.20
CA LYS A 11 -3.22 -11.64 -34.90
C LYS A 11 -4.12 -10.44 -34.59
N SER A 12 -5.42 -10.68 -34.47
CA SER A 12 -6.40 -9.72 -34.00
C SER A 12 -6.02 -9.25 -32.60
N GLN A 13 -5.68 -7.96 -32.47
CA GLN A 13 -5.47 -7.34 -31.17
C GLN A 13 -6.83 -7.23 -30.50
N ALA A 14 -7.00 -7.91 -29.36
CA ALA A 14 -8.17 -7.73 -28.52
C ALA A 14 -8.26 -6.25 -28.09
N PRO A 15 -9.47 -5.67 -28.01
CA PRO A 15 -9.63 -4.28 -27.61
C PRO A 15 -9.04 -4.08 -26.21
N PRO A 16 -8.32 -2.96 -25.97
CA PRO A 16 -7.76 -2.66 -24.67
C PRO A 16 -8.87 -2.64 -23.62
N ARG A 17 -8.68 -3.38 -22.52
CA ARG A 17 -9.60 -3.31 -21.37
C ARG A 17 -9.67 -1.85 -20.89
N PRO A 18 -10.86 -1.32 -20.60
CA PRO A 18 -11.00 0.05 -20.13
C PRO A 18 -10.14 0.23 -18.88
N GLY A 19 -9.16 1.14 -18.97
CA GLY A 19 -8.33 1.51 -17.84
C GLY A 19 -9.20 2.12 -16.73
N ARG A 20 -8.87 1.83 -15.47
CA ARG A 20 -9.45 2.54 -14.33
C ARG A 20 -9.17 4.03 -14.51
N GLN A 21 -10.19 4.87 -14.62
CA GLN A 21 -10.02 6.32 -14.71
C GLN A 21 -9.18 6.79 -13.52
N ALA A 22 -8.04 7.43 -13.80
CA ALA A 22 -7.23 8.09 -12.79
C ALA A 22 -8.08 9.19 -12.16
N ARG A 23 -8.12 9.23 -10.83
CA ARG A 23 -8.79 10.33 -10.12
C ARG A 23 -7.98 11.62 -10.32
N PRO A 24 -8.59 12.81 -10.28
CA PRO A 24 -7.87 14.07 -10.43
C PRO A 24 -6.68 14.22 -9.47
N ASP A 25 -6.82 13.72 -8.23
CA ASP A 25 -5.74 13.75 -7.21
C ASP A 25 -4.89 12.47 -7.17
N ASP A 26 -4.87 11.66 -8.24
CA ASP A 26 -4.04 10.44 -8.32
C ASP A 26 -2.60 10.76 -8.80
N VAL A 27 -2.22 12.05 -8.78
CA VAL A 27 -0.86 12.49 -9.10
C VAL A 27 0.06 12.04 -7.99
N ARG A 28 0.88 11.03 -8.29
CA ARG A 28 1.94 10.54 -7.39
C ARG A 28 3.09 11.54 -7.39
N SER A 29 2.96 12.59 -6.58
CA SER A 29 3.97 13.65 -6.44
C SER A 29 5.17 13.20 -5.61
N ALA A 30 4.95 12.35 -4.60
CA ALA A 30 5.99 11.89 -3.69
C ALA A 30 6.70 10.61 -4.18
N ARG A 31 8.01 10.51 -3.93
CA ARG A 31 8.85 9.35 -4.27
C ARG A 31 9.49 8.75 -3.04
N LEU A 32 9.24 7.46 -2.81
CA LEU A 32 9.98 6.65 -1.84
C LEU A 32 11.31 6.18 -2.46
N ILE A 33 12.44 6.58 -1.88
CA ILE A 33 13.79 6.15 -2.29
C ILE A 33 14.37 5.28 -1.18
N LEU A 34 14.73 4.04 -1.49
CA LEU A 34 15.29 3.07 -0.54
C LEU A 34 16.60 2.51 -1.08
N ARG A 35 17.63 2.45 -0.22
CA ARG A 35 18.85 1.67 -0.47
C ARG A 35 18.60 0.24 0.02
N ALA A 36 18.72 -0.73 -0.88
CA ALA A 36 18.42 -2.14 -0.59
C ALA A 36 19.54 -3.04 -1.10
N HIS A 37 19.77 -4.15 -0.39
CA HIS A 37 20.72 -5.16 -0.83
C HIS A 37 20.33 -5.73 -2.21
N PRO A 38 21.29 -5.98 -3.13
CA PRO A 38 20.98 -6.49 -4.47
C PRO A 38 20.16 -7.78 -4.48
N ASP A 39 20.39 -8.68 -3.52
CA ASP A 39 19.66 -9.95 -3.47
C ASP A 39 18.20 -9.80 -3.06
N LEU A 40 17.90 -8.84 -2.16
CA LEU A 40 16.51 -8.47 -1.87
C LEU A 40 15.82 -8.01 -3.16
N MET A 41 16.50 -7.19 -3.97
CA MET A 41 15.96 -6.70 -5.23
C MET A 41 15.70 -7.83 -6.23
N LYS A 42 16.54 -8.87 -6.27
CA LYS A 42 16.32 -10.05 -7.11
C LYS A 42 15.08 -10.81 -6.67
N ILE A 43 14.96 -11.12 -5.37
CA ILE A 43 13.81 -11.86 -4.83
C ILE A 43 12.51 -11.10 -5.08
N LEU A 44 12.48 -9.79 -4.79
CA LEU A 44 11.30 -8.95 -5.07
C LEU A 44 10.93 -8.94 -6.56
N THR A 45 11.92 -8.96 -7.45
CA THR A 45 11.68 -9.04 -8.90
C THR A 45 11.02 -10.35 -9.29
N VAL A 46 11.50 -11.48 -8.76
CA VAL A 46 10.90 -12.81 -9.02
C VAL A 46 9.46 -12.86 -8.52
N ARG A 47 9.21 -12.41 -7.28
CA ARG A 47 7.87 -12.41 -6.69
C ARG A 47 6.90 -11.47 -7.41
N ALA A 48 7.36 -10.30 -7.82
CA ALA A 48 6.56 -9.36 -8.61
C ALA A 48 6.14 -9.95 -9.96
N ARG A 49 7.07 -10.62 -10.65
CA ARG A 49 6.79 -11.32 -11.92
C ARG A 49 5.78 -12.44 -11.73
N ALA A 50 5.92 -13.26 -10.68
CA ALA A 50 4.97 -14.31 -10.35
C ALA A 50 3.56 -13.75 -10.07
N ALA A 51 3.48 -12.56 -9.47
CA ALA A 51 2.23 -11.85 -9.22
C ALA A 51 1.70 -11.06 -10.45
N GLY A 52 2.38 -11.09 -11.60
CA GLY A 52 1.96 -10.41 -12.83
C GLY A 52 2.01 -8.88 -12.76
N VAL A 53 2.85 -8.30 -11.90
CA VAL A 53 2.94 -6.84 -11.71
C VAL A 53 4.39 -6.34 -11.76
N SER A 54 4.57 -5.03 -11.92
CA SER A 54 5.90 -4.41 -11.78
C SER A 54 6.42 -4.52 -10.34
N ARG A 55 7.74 -4.52 -10.15
CA ARG A 55 8.36 -4.57 -8.82
C ARG A 55 7.89 -3.43 -7.93
N SER A 56 7.83 -2.20 -8.43
CA SER A 56 7.33 -1.05 -7.67
C SER A 56 5.89 -1.23 -7.23
N ARG A 57 5.02 -1.75 -8.11
CA ARG A 57 3.62 -2.03 -7.77
C ARG A 57 3.49 -3.17 -6.76
N TYR A 58 4.37 -4.17 -6.84
CA TYR A 58 4.41 -5.26 -5.88
C TYR A 58 4.79 -4.75 -4.48
N VAL A 59 5.85 -3.93 -4.38
CA VAL A 59 6.26 -3.30 -3.12
C VAL A 59 5.16 -2.39 -2.57
N GLU A 60 4.54 -1.55 -3.40
CA GLU A 60 3.41 -0.70 -2.99
C GLU A 60 2.26 -1.53 -2.40
N ARG A 61 1.91 -2.66 -3.03
CA ARG A 61 0.87 -3.57 -2.51
C ARG A 61 1.25 -4.18 -1.17
N LEU A 62 2.52 -4.58 -0.98
CA LEU A 62 2.99 -5.12 0.30
C LEU A 62 2.88 -4.07 1.40
N LEU A 63 3.33 -2.84 1.14
CA LEU A 63 3.26 -1.74 2.10
C LEU A 63 1.82 -1.40 2.47
N VAL A 64 0.95 -1.24 1.47
CA VAL A 64 -0.48 -0.97 1.69
C VAL A 64 -1.15 -2.10 2.47
N ALA A 65 -0.86 -3.36 2.13
CA ALA A 65 -1.42 -4.51 2.83
C ALA A 65 -0.95 -4.57 4.29
N TRP A 66 0.33 -4.30 4.53
CA TRP A 66 0.91 -4.26 5.88
C TRP A 66 0.26 -3.18 6.73
N LEU A 67 0.21 -1.94 6.22
CA LEU A 67 -0.38 -0.83 6.96
C LEU A 67 -1.88 -0.99 7.18
N ASN A 68 -2.61 -1.54 6.19
CA ASN A 68 -4.03 -1.87 6.37
C ASN A 68 -4.27 -3.05 7.33
N ALA A 69 -3.27 -3.87 7.64
CA ALA A 69 -3.41 -4.96 8.60
C ALA A 69 -3.49 -4.44 10.04
N ASP A 70 -2.74 -3.38 10.34
CA ASP A 70 -2.79 -2.68 11.63
C ASP A 70 -4.18 -2.03 11.83
N PRO A 71 -4.93 -2.39 12.89
CA PRO A 71 -6.23 -1.79 13.16
C PRO A 71 -6.18 -0.31 13.58
N ARG A 72 -5.01 0.19 14.00
CA ARG A 72 -4.79 1.60 14.40
C ARG A 72 -4.75 2.55 13.21
N ASN A 73 -4.47 2.02 12.01
CA ASN A 73 -4.38 2.81 10.79
C ASN A 73 -5.75 3.01 10.12
N PRO A 74 -5.92 4.12 9.39
CA PRO A 74 -7.10 4.31 8.56
C PRO A 74 -7.08 3.36 7.36
N ARG A 75 -8.25 3.07 6.79
CA ARG A 75 -8.31 2.21 5.61
C ARG A 75 -7.77 2.95 4.39
N MET A 76 -6.84 2.30 3.68
CA MET A 76 -6.33 2.74 2.39
C MET A 76 -6.87 1.87 1.27
N ASP A 77 -7.02 2.46 0.09
CA ASP A 77 -7.34 1.72 -1.13
C ASP A 77 -6.11 0.97 -1.71
N ALA A 78 -6.31 0.29 -2.84
CA ALA A 78 -5.27 -0.51 -3.49
C ALA A 78 -4.10 0.30 -4.09
N VAL A 79 -4.10 1.63 -3.97
CA VAL A 79 -2.99 2.51 -4.37
C VAL A 79 -2.43 3.32 -3.20
N GLY A 80 -2.90 3.08 -1.97
CA GLY A 80 -2.43 3.77 -0.77
C GLY A 80 -3.16 5.07 -0.44
N LYS A 81 -4.24 5.41 -1.16
CA LYS A 81 -5.05 6.60 -0.83
C LYS A 81 -5.96 6.27 0.37
N ILE A 82 -5.90 7.11 1.40
CA ILE A 82 -6.78 7.00 2.57
C ILE A 82 -8.24 7.18 2.13
N LEU A 83 -9.08 6.23 2.50
CA LEU A 83 -10.51 6.26 2.21
C LEU A 83 -11.19 7.29 3.11
N GLY A 84 -11.84 8.28 2.49
CA GLY A 84 -12.40 9.45 3.19
C GLY A 84 -11.47 10.66 3.23
N GLY A 85 -10.22 10.53 2.76
CA GLY A 85 -9.22 11.60 2.86
C GLY A 85 -8.53 11.63 4.24
N PHE A 86 -7.51 12.47 4.37
CA PHE A 86 -6.63 12.50 5.55
C PHE A 86 -7.38 12.92 6.83
N GLY A 87 -8.10 14.04 6.78
CA GLY A 87 -8.83 14.59 7.94
C GLY A 87 -10.08 13.80 8.34
N GLN A 88 -10.75 13.14 7.38
CA GLN A 88 -11.98 12.36 7.63
C GLN A 88 -11.74 10.85 7.58
N ALA A 89 -10.48 10.44 7.73
CA ALA A 89 -10.08 9.05 7.65
C ALA A 89 -10.92 8.21 8.61
N ARG A 90 -11.70 7.28 8.04
CA ARG A 90 -12.52 6.38 8.85
C ARG A 90 -11.73 5.10 9.09
N TYR A 91 -11.58 4.73 10.36
CA TYR A 91 -11.27 3.35 10.71
C TYR A 91 -12.38 2.46 10.16
N ALA A 92 -12.09 1.17 10.03
CA ALA A 92 -13.17 0.22 9.99
C ALA A 92 -13.98 0.40 11.28
N ALA A 93 -15.21 0.95 11.19
CA ALA A 93 -16.15 1.03 12.29
C ALA A 93 -16.47 -0.41 12.71
N MET A 94 -15.62 -0.92 13.60
CA MET A 94 -15.54 -2.31 13.99
C MET A 94 -15.93 -2.40 15.44
N SER A 95 -16.66 -3.46 15.78
CA SER A 95 -16.91 -3.81 17.17
C SER A 95 -15.58 -3.97 17.92
N THR A 96 -15.62 -3.80 19.24
CA THR A 96 -14.48 -4.04 20.14
C THR A 96 -13.86 -5.43 19.91
N LEU A 97 -14.70 -6.44 19.74
CA LEU A 97 -14.27 -7.81 19.43
C LEU A 97 -13.47 -7.88 18.12
N SER A 98 -14.01 -7.31 17.03
CA SER A 98 -13.31 -7.36 15.75
C SER A 98 -12.00 -6.56 15.77
N LYS A 99 -11.93 -5.46 16.55
CA LYS A 99 -10.68 -4.72 16.77
C LYS A 99 -9.64 -5.61 17.46
N ALA A 100 -10.02 -6.29 18.54
CA ALA A 100 -9.15 -7.22 19.26
C ALA A 100 -8.66 -8.36 18.36
N GLU A 101 -9.53 -8.99 17.57
CA GLU A 101 -9.12 -10.05 16.65
C GLU A 101 -8.08 -9.58 15.61
N ARG A 102 -8.26 -8.39 15.05
CA ARG A 102 -7.31 -7.82 14.10
C ARG A 102 -6.00 -7.47 14.77
N TRP A 103 -6.04 -6.91 15.97
CA TRP A 103 -4.85 -6.64 16.77
C TRP A 103 -4.04 -7.92 17.01
N THR A 104 -4.70 -9.00 17.45
CA THR A 104 -4.03 -10.28 17.67
C THR A 104 -3.35 -10.81 16.40
N ARG A 105 -4.04 -10.76 15.25
CA ARG A 105 -3.45 -11.18 13.97
C ARG A 105 -2.27 -10.30 13.56
N TYR A 106 -2.40 -8.99 13.74
CA TYR A 106 -1.34 -8.04 13.43
C TYR A 106 -0.12 -8.22 14.34
N SER A 107 -0.31 -8.35 15.65
CA SER A 107 0.76 -8.59 16.62
C SER A 107 1.49 -9.91 16.35
N ALA A 108 0.76 -10.97 16.00
CA ALA A 108 1.36 -12.24 15.58
C ALA A 108 2.20 -12.10 14.30
N ALA A 109 1.70 -11.36 13.30
CA ALA A 109 2.45 -11.09 12.08
C ALA A 109 3.68 -10.20 12.35
N HIS A 110 3.55 -9.21 13.24
CA HIS A 110 4.66 -8.36 13.67
C HIS A 110 5.76 -9.18 14.33
N ALA A 111 5.40 -10.06 15.27
CA ALA A 111 6.34 -10.98 15.89
C ALA A 111 7.04 -11.89 14.87
N ALA A 112 6.31 -12.39 13.87
CA ALA A 112 6.89 -13.23 12.82
C ALA A 112 7.87 -12.47 11.91
N ILE A 113 7.64 -11.18 11.68
CA ILE A 113 8.48 -10.36 10.78
C ILE A 113 9.67 -9.74 11.50
N PHE A 114 9.45 -9.21 12.71
CA PHE A 114 10.43 -8.44 13.46
C PHE A 114 11.06 -9.20 14.63
N GLY A 115 10.60 -10.42 14.91
CA GLY A 115 11.09 -11.25 16.02
C GLY A 115 10.62 -10.80 17.40
N VAL A 116 9.80 -9.75 17.48
CA VAL A 116 9.30 -9.18 18.74
C VAL A 116 7.79 -8.93 18.65
N PRO A 117 7.00 -9.38 19.63
CA PRO A 117 5.59 -9.01 19.71
C PRO A 117 5.44 -7.54 20.06
N LEU A 118 4.32 -6.94 19.67
CA LEU A 118 3.98 -5.59 20.12
C LEU A 118 3.55 -5.64 21.59
N PRO A 119 3.95 -4.64 22.41
CA PRO A 119 3.45 -4.49 23.77
C PRO A 119 1.92 -4.37 23.78
N GLU A 120 1.28 -5.05 24.73
CA GLU A 120 -0.18 -5.00 24.87
C GLU A 120 -0.69 -3.58 25.19
N ALA A 121 0.11 -2.82 25.95
CA ALA A 121 -0.18 -1.41 26.26
C ALA A 121 -0.35 -0.53 25.00
N GLU A 122 0.30 -0.87 23.88
CA GLU A 122 0.14 -0.10 22.63
C GLU A 122 -1.25 -0.24 22.02
N PHE A 123 -1.99 -1.31 22.35
CA PHE A 123 -3.37 -1.46 21.91
C PHE A 123 -4.29 -0.48 22.61
N GLU A 124 -4.05 -0.28 23.91
CA GLU A 124 -4.87 0.54 24.79
C GLU A 124 -4.51 2.02 24.73
N ASP A 125 -3.30 2.36 24.29
CA ASP A 125 -2.82 3.74 24.16
C ASP A 125 -3.52 4.49 23.01
N PRO A 126 -4.42 5.45 23.29
CA PRO A 126 -5.14 6.18 22.25
C PRO A 126 -4.23 7.04 21.37
N SER A 127 -3.05 7.43 21.87
CA SER A 127 -2.12 8.31 21.13
C SER A 127 -1.53 7.63 19.89
N LEU A 128 -1.46 6.29 19.90
CA LEU A 128 -0.98 5.48 18.78
C LEU A 128 -2.05 5.22 17.72
N TRP A 129 -3.30 5.60 17.98
CA TRP A 129 -4.38 5.52 17.02
C TRP A 129 -4.37 6.75 16.12
N TRP A 130 -4.74 6.57 14.85
CA TRP A 130 -4.62 7.62 13.83
C TRP A 130 -5.28 8.97 14.20
N ASP A 131 -6.30 9.01 15.05
CA ASP A 131 -7.04 10.24 15.40
C ASP A 131 -6.15 11.20 16.17
N GLU A 132 -5.33 10.63 17.04
CA GLU A 132 -4.32 11.36 17.80
C GLU A 132 -3.00 11.41 17.04
N ALA A 133 -2.56 10.29 16.44
CA ALA A 133 -1.27 10.21 15.75
C ALA A 133 -1.17 11.12 14.52
N LYS A 134 -2.27 11.37 13.79
CA LYS A 134 -2.23 12.24 12.59
C LYS A 134 -1.87 13.69 12.91
N LYS A 135 -2.10 14.15 14.15
CA LYS A 135 -1.74 15.51 14.59
C LYS A 135 -0.23 15.75 14.51
N LEU A 136 0.58 14.68 14.60
CA LEU A 136 2.03 14.75 14.46
C LEU A 136 2.46 15.08 13.02
N VAL A 137 1.63 14.78 12.02
CA VAL A 137 1.90 15.06 10.61
C VAL A 137 1.32 16.41 10.20
N GLU A 138 0.17 16.81 10.76
CA GLU A 138 -0.44 18.12 10.49
C GLU A 138 0.44 19.28 10.98
N GLY A 139 1.21 19.09 12.06
CA GLY A 139 2.17 20.10 12.54
C GLY A 139 3.35 20.35 11.58
N ASP A 140 3.75 19.35 10.78
CA ASP A 140 4.86 19.48 9.83
C ASP A 140 4.45 20.20 8.53
N ASP A 141 3.16 20.16 8.16
CA ASP A 141 2.64 20.84 6.96
C ASP A 141 2.38 22.35 7.19
N GLU A 142 2.18 22.79 8.43
CA GLU A 142 1.99 24.22 8.77
C GLU A 142 3.32 25.01 8.81
N ASP A 143 4.43 24.38 9.21
CA ASP A 143 5.76 25.02 9.26
C ASP A 143 6.46 25.11 7.89
N ALA A 144 6.04 24.31 6.90
CA ALA A 144 6.59 24.38 5.54
C ALA A 144 6.09 25.59 4.72
N GLY A 145 5.17 26.40 5.28
CA GLY A 145 4.51 27.53 4.61
C GLY A 145 4.87 28.92 5.15
N GLN A 146 5.78 29.04 6.14
CA GLN A 146 6.18 30.32 6.72
C GLN A 146 7.68 30.58 6.54
N ASP A 147 8.14 30.65 5.30
CA ASP A 147 9.35 31.41 4.97
C ASP A 147 8.98 32.36 3.81
N ASN A 148 8.82 33.64 4.18
CA ASN A 148 8.60 34.76 3.27
C ASN A 148 9.80 35.72 3.35
#